data_AF-A0AB37KV49-F1
#
_entry.id   AF-A0AB37KV49-F1
#
_cell.length_a   1.000
_cell.length_b   1.000
_cell.length_c   1.000
_cell.angle_alpha   90.00
_cell.angle_beta   90.00
_cell.angle_gamma   90.00
#
_symmetry.space_group_name_H-M   'P 1'
#
loop_
_entity.id
_entity.type
_entity.pdbx_description
1 polymer ?
#
loop_
_entity_poly.entity_id
_entity_poly.type
_entity_poly.pdbx_seq_one_letter_code
_entity_poly.pdbx_strand_id
1 'polypeptide(L)'
;MKKNKVLLTKTGDTYNCRYVLDQTDIIDEKVDKGVSGKFPQIIPYRLEEKDNQREFIYEIGNKVQLTEFLKKEINKKQMLTLLYNLLSGLEAFGMNMISLSYVAKDIQYVFVAPESLNVYFIVAGVDKEITDLNEVRNFVKDVICNAHYFEMDRDNYVARLITFTNKLGTFSVGDMKEFVNQLLIDMGIHIEEEKKKTEKKEEKTANDKVSRIGVMQNNAKMVQPGASARGSVPPMPNRQVPPMPNGQPMPGRPMPMQMGPDGK
;
A
#
# COMPACT_ATOMS: atom_id res chain seq x y z
N MET A 1 12.59 15.19 -3.82
CA MET A 1 13.50 14.03 -3.80
C MET A 1 14.46 14.29 -4.92
N LYS A 2 15.75 14.30 -4.64
CA LYS A 2 16.76 14.72 -5.61
C LYS A 2 16.99 13.58 -6.59
N LYS A 3 16.50 13.72 -7.84
CA LYS A 3 16.52 12.64 -8.85
C LYS A 3 17.94 12.16 -9.16
N ASN A 4 18.93 13.05 -9.11
CA ASN A 4 20.35 12.76 -9.36
C ASN A 4 21.00 11.85 -8.29
N LYS A 5 20.33 11.63 -7.16
CA LYS A 5 20.79 10.72 -6.09
C LYS A 5 20.25 9.30 -6.24
N VAL A 6 19.34 9.06 -7.19
CA VAL A 6 18.79 7.72 -7.46
C VAL A 6 19.68 7.01 -8.47
N LEU A 7 20.17 5.83 -8.09
CA LEU A 7 20.88 4.91 -8.95
C LEU A 7 20.00 3.71 -9.23
N LEU A 8 19.41 3.66 -10.43
CA LEU A 8 18.60 2.55 -10.90
C LEU A 8 19.37 1.77 -11.97
N THR A 9 19.56 0.49 -11.72
CA THR A 9 20.18 -0.45 -12.68
C THR A 9 19.27 -1.65 -12.87
N LYS A 10 19.25 -2.17 -14.09
CA LYS A 10 18.50 -3.38 -14.44
C LYS A 10 19.50 -4.50 -14.72
N THR A 11 19.38 -5.61 -14.02
CA THR A 11 20.21 -6.81 -14.21
C THR A 11 19.29 -7.97 -14.54
N GLY A 12 19.24 -8.34 -15.83
CA GLY A 12 18.22 -9.26 -16.34
C GLY A 12 16.82 -8.71 -16.12
N ASP A 13 15.98 -9.46 -15.41
CA ASP A 13 14.60 -9.08 -15.08
C ASP A 13 14.46 -8.40 -13.71
N THR A 14 15.58 -8.17 -13.02
CA THR A 14 15.59 -7.57 -11.68
C THR A 14 16.09 -6.14 -11.72
N TYR A 15 15.43 -5.27 -10.94
CA TYR A 15 15.85 -3.89 -10.75
C TYR A 15 16.59 -3.76 -9.42
N ASN A 16 17.77 -3.16 -9.48
CA ASN A 16 18.53 -2.74 -8.31
C ASN A 16 18.45 -1.22 -8.23
N CYS A 17 17.76 -0.72 -7.22
CA CYS A 17 17.58 0.70 -7.00
C CYS A 17 18.17 1.14 -5.67
N ARG A 18 18.96 2.22 -5.70
CA ARG A 18 19.59 2.81 -4.53
C ARG A 18 19.40 4.32 -4.53
N TYR A 19 19.29 4.91 -3.34
CA TYR A 19 19.34 6.36 -3.15
C TYR A 19 20.55 6.69 -2.30
N VAL A 20 21.50 7.42 -2.88
CA VAL A 20 22.75 7.80 -2.22
C VAL A 20 22.54 9.05 -1.40
N LEU A 21 22.90 9.01 -0.11
CA LEU A 21 22.82 10.16 0.77
C LEU A 21 24.20 10.83 0.90
N ASP A 22 24.20 12.16 0.87
CA ASP A 22 25.38 12.95 1.19
C ASP A 22 25.58 13.02 2.72
N GLN A 23 26.76 13.47 3.16
CA GLN A 23 27.03 13.66 4.59
C GLN A 23 26.15 14.75 5.20
N THR A 24 25.73 15.75 4.41
CA THR A 24 24.87 16.86 4.84
C THR A 24 23.38 16.51 4.85
N ASP A 25 23.01 15.40 4.21
CA ASP A 25 21.61 15.00 4.09
C ASP A 25 21.07 14.58 5.47
N ILE A 26 19.93 15.19 5.85
CA ILE A 26 19.26 14.89 7.12
C ILE A 26 18.08 13.95 6.84
N ILE A 27 18.14 12.77 7.46
CA ILE A 27 17.06 11.78 7.37
C ILE A 27 15.93 12.18 8.32
N ASP A 28 14.70 12.22 7.80
CA ASP A 28 13.49 12.28 8.62
C ASP A 28 13.24 10.89 9.21
N GLU A 29 13.70 10.68 10.45
CA GLU A 29 13.57 9.40 11.15
C GLU A 29 12.11 8.92 11.29
N LYS A 30 11.13 9.84 11.31
CA LYS A 30 9.71 9.45 11.40
C LYS A 30 9.25 8.79 10.11
N VAL A 31 9.74 9.28 8.98
CA VAL A 31 9.50 8.64 7.69
C VAL A 31 10.28 7.34 7.64
N ASP A 32 11.57 7.36 7.95
CA ASP A 32 12.43 6.19 7.82
C ASP A 32 11.95 4.98 8.64
N LYS A 33 11.76 5.16 9.94
CA LYS A 33 11.30 4.09 10.86
C LYS A 33 9.79 3.84 10.76
N GLY A 34 9.04 4.81 10.25
CA GLY A 34 7.59 4.82 10.34
C GLY A 34 6.86 4.37 9.09
N VAL A 35 7.50 4.39 7.92
CA VAL A 35 6.81 4.34 6.63
C VAL A 35 7.19 3.11 5.80
N SER A 36 8.45 2.66 5.86
CA SER A 36 8.89 1.44 5.19
C SER A 36 8.09 0.23 5.70
N GLY A 37 7.39 -0.47 4.79
CA GLY A 37 6.56 -1.65 5.10
C GLY A 37 5.16 -1.37 5.66
N LYS A 38 4.82 -0.13 6.04
CA LYS A 38 3.45 0.21 6.52
C LYS A 38 2.52 0.68 5.42
N PHE A 39 3.06 1.25 4.34
CA PHE A 39 2.28 1.72 3.21
C PHE A 39 2.54 0.81 2.01
N PRO A 40 1.52 0.11 1.49
CA PRO A 40 1.70 -0.83 0.39
C PRO A 40 2.19 -0.14 -0.90
N GLN A 41 1.96 1.17 -1.05
CA GLN A 41 2.42 1.95 -2.19
C GLN A 41 3.90 2.33 -2.12
N ILE A 42 4.59 2.07 -1.00
CA ILE A 42 6.01 2.40 -0.85
C ILE A 42 6.81 1.14 -1.05
N ILE A 43 7.83 1.23 -1.89
CA ILE A 43 8.75 0.12 -2.10
C ILE A 43 9.55 -0.06 -0.80
N PRO A 44 9.54 -1.27 -0.21
CA PRO A 44 10.34 -1.56 0.97
C PRO A 44 11.81 -1.26 0.71
N TYR A 45 12.48 -0.68 1.69
CA TYR A 45 13.89 -0.39 1.61
C TYR A 45 14.55 -0.55 2.98
N ARG A 46 15.87 -0.67 2.95
CA ARG A 46 16.74 -0.67 4.13
C ARG A 46 17.81 0.40 3.98
N LEU A 47 18.21 0.99 5.10
CA LEU A 47 19.38 1.87 5.17
C LEU A 47 20.63 1.01 5.37
N GLU A 48 21.59 1.14 4.48
CA GLU A 48 22.94 0.60 4.64
C GLU A 48 23.96 1.74 4.76
N GLU A 49 24.95 1.55 5.62
CA GLU A 49 26.08 2.47 5.78
C GLU A 49 27.37 1.67 5.55
N LYS A 50 28.12 2.03 4.50
CA LYS A 50 29.40 1.42 4.12
C LYS A 50 30.39 2.52 3.79
N ASP A 51 31.61 2.42 4.30
CA ASP A 51 32.72 3.34 3.98
C ASP A 51 32.33 4.83 4.10
N ASN A 52 31.58 5.19 5.15
CA ASN A 52 31.09 6.55 5.41
C ASN A 52 30.09 7.09 4.36
N GLN A 53 29.52 6.21 3.53
CA GLN A 53 28.44 6.47 2.58
C GLN A 53 27.16 5.78 3.07
N ARG A 54 26.07 6.54 3.13
CA ARG A 54 24.75 6.05 3.52
C ARG A 54 23.89 5.88 2.27
N GLU A 55 23.24 4.74 2.13
CA GLU A 55 22.38 4.43 0.98
C GLU A 55 21.06 3.80 1.42
N PHE A 56 19.94 4.25 0.84
CA PHE A 56 18.70 3.47 0.89
C PHE A 56 18.69 2.47 -0.26
N ILE A 57 18.51 1.18 0.05
CA ILE A 57 18.46 0.10 -0.92
C ILE A 57 17.04 -0.42 -1.02
N TYR A 58 16.44 -0.31 -2.20
CA TYR A 58 15.02 -0.63 -2.43
C TYR A 58 14.81 -2.03 -2.99
N GLU A 59 13.83 -2.74 -2.45
CA GLU A 59 13.45 -4.10 -2.83
C GLU A 59 12.32 -4.07 -3.86
N ILE A 60 12.69 -3.88 -5.13
CA ILE A 60 11.73 -3.73 -6.23
C ILE A 60 10.90 -5.02 -6.41
N GLY A 61 11.53 -6.19 -6.33
CA GLY A 61 10.89 -7.48 -6.54
C GLY A 61 10.49 -7.70 -8.01
N ASN A 62 9.30 -8.26 -8.24
CA ASN A 62 8.74 -8.59 -9.56
C ASN A 62 7.99 -7.42 -10.25
N LYS A 63 8.16 -6.19 -9.77
CA LYS A 63 7.48 -5.02 -10.33
C LYS A 63 8.21 -4.54 -11.58
N VAL A 64 7.46 -3.94 -12.50
CA VAL A 64 8.00 -3.41 -13.76
C VAL A 64 8.09 -1.89 -13.66
N GLN A 65 9.15 -1.30 -14.21
CA GLN A 65 9.29 0.15 -14.28
C GLN A 65 8.12 0.76 -15.07
N LEU A 66 7.57 1.88 -14.61
CA LEU A 66 6.40 2.51 -15.24
C LEU A 66 6.69 2.89 -16.70
N THR A 67 7.89 3.38 -17.03
CA THR A 67 8.31 3.61 -18.42
C THR A 67 8.20 2.37 -19.31
N GLU A 68 8.60 1.19 -18.82
CA GLU A 68 8.52 -0.06 -19.58
C GLU A 68 7.08 -0.56 -19.70
N PHE A 69 6.27 -0.35 -18.66
CA PHE A 69 4.86 -0.66 -18.69
C PHE A 69 4.12 0.19 -19.72
N LEU A 70 4.38 1.50 -19.76
CA LEU A 70 3.75 2.46 -20.68
C LEU A 70 4.09 2.23 -22.16
N LYS A 71 5.21 1.56 -22.46
CA LYS A 71 5.58 1.16 -23.83
C LYS A 71 4.73 0.02 -24.39
N LYS A 72 4.07 -0.75 -23.52
CA LYS A 72 3.13 -1.79 -23.95
C LYS A 72 1.83 -1.12 -24.38
N GLU A 73 1.07 -1.78 -25.24
CA GLU A 73 -0.25 -1.30 -25.61
C GLU A 73 -1.16 -1.26 -24.37
N ILE A 74 -1.77 -0.10 -24.13
CA ILE A 74 -2.66 0.18 -22.99
C ILE A 74 -4.05 0.53 -23.50
N ASN A 75 -5.05 -0.18 -22.99
CA ASN A 75 -6.45 0.15 -23.23
C ASN A 75 -7.02 1.13 -22.18
N LYS A 76 -8.23 1.65 -22.45
CA LYS A 76 -8.95 2.56 -21.55
C LYS A 76 -9.04 2.06 -20.10
N LYS A 77 -9.45 0.80 -19.87
CA LYS A 77 -9.56 0.23 -18.51
C LYS A 77 -8.21 0.27 -17.80
N GLN A 78 -7.15 -0.17 -18.46
CA GLN A 78 -5.81 -0.21 -17.90
C GLN A 78 -5.28 1.20 -17.57
N MET A 79 -5.44 2.15 -18.49
CA MET A 79 -4.99 3.54 -18.27
C MET A 79 -5.69 4.18 -17.08
N LEU A 80 -7.02 4.08 -17.02
CA LEU A 80 -7.79 4.71 -15.95
C LEU A 80 -7.52 4.05 -14.60
N THR A 81 -7.39 2.72 -14.56
CA THR A 81 -7.05 2.00 -13.32
C THR A 81 -5.64 2.36 -12.83
N LEU A 82 -4.67 2.44 -13.75
CA LEU A 82 -3.30 2.85 -13.45
C LEU A 82 -3.25 4.28 -12.85
N LEU A 83 -3.94 5.23 -13.48
CA LEU A 83 -4.01 6.61 -12.99
C LEU A 83 -4.70 6.69 -11.63
N TYR A 84 -5.79 5.94 -11.44
CA TYR A 84 -6.48 5.91 -10.17
C TYR A 84 -5.55 5.43 -9.05
N ASN A 85 -4.84 4.31 -9.24
CA ASN A 85 -3.92 3.76 -8.26
C ASN A 85 -2.72 4.69 -8.00
N LEU A 86 -2.20 5.35 -9.05
CA LEU A 86 -1.16 6.37 -8.93
C LEU A 86 -1.61 7.54 -8.06
N LEU A 87 -2.79 8.11 -8.36
CA LEU A 87 -3.33 9.26 -7.64
C LEU A 87 -3.73 8.90 -6.21
N SER A 88 -4.28 7.68 -6.01
CA SER A 88 -4.58 7.13 -4.69
C SER A 88 -3.32 7.00 -3.82
N GLY A 89 -2.19 6.58 -4.39
CA GLY A 89 -0.91 6.53 -3.66
C GLY A 89 -0.42 7.91 -3.25
N LEU A 90 -0.45 8.88 -4.17
CA LEU A 90 -0.04 10.26 -3.87
C LEU A 90 -0.93 10.92 -2.82
N GLU A 91 -2.24 10.72 -2.89
CA GLU A 91 -3.19 11.22 -1.89
C GLU A 91 -2.98 10.56 -0.52
N ALA A 92 -2.75 9.24 -0.48
CA ALA A 92 -2.46 8.52 0.75
C ALA A 92 -1.24 9.10 1.47
N PHE A 93 -0.19 9.51 0.74
CA PHE A 93 0.97 10.16 1.35
C PHE A 93 0.59 11.48 2.03
N GLY A 94 -0.19 12.33 1.35
CA GLY A 94 -0.69 13.58 1.92
C GLY A 94 -1.54 13.37 3.17
N MET A 95 -2.45 12.39 3.16
CA MET A 95 -3.30 12.05 4.31
C MET A 95 -2.51 11.51 5.50
N ASN A 96 -1.39 10.83 5.25
CA ASN A 96 -0.56 10.22 6.29
C ASN A 96 0.67 11.06 6.67
N MET A 97 0.65 12.37 6.38
CA MET A 97 1.72 13.32 6.72
C MET A 97 3.09 12.99 6.10
N ILE A 98 3.12 12.19 5.03
CA ILE A 98 4.31 11.90 4.24
C ILE A 98 4.43 13.01 3.20
N SER A 99 5.48 13.82 3.31
CA SER A 99 5.70 14.90 2.35
C SER A 99 5.90 14.34 0.95
N LEU A 100 5.19 14.89 -0.05
CA LEU A 100 5.41 14.54 -1.45
C LEU A 100 6.83 14.87 -1.93
N SER A 101 7.60 15.67 -1.18
CA SER A 101 9.00 15.95 -1.48
C SER A 101 9.87 14.73 -1.26
N TYR A 102 9.44 13.73 -0.49
CA TYR A 102 10.17 12.48 -0.34
C TYR A 102 9.92 11.51 -1.50
N VAL A 103 8.83 11.73 -2.24
CA VAL A 103 8.32 10.79 -3.25
C VAL A 103 8.94 11.07 -4.61
N ALA A 104 9.41 10.01 -5.27
CA ALA A 104 9.82 10.04 -6.66
C ALA A 104 8.61 10.30 -7.58
N LYS A 105 8.63 11.43 -8.30
CA LYS A 105 7.59 11.86 -9.24
C LYS A 105 8.14 11.85 -10.66
N ASP A 106 8.56 10.67 -11.09
CA ASP A 106 9.16 10.44 -12.39
C ASP A 106 8.82 9.02 -12.85
N ILE A 107 8.39 8.86 -14.09
CA ILE A 107 8.05 7.56 -14.66
C ILE A 107 9.23 6.57 -14.62
N GLN A 108 10.47 7.06 -14.56
CA GLN A 108 11.66 6.22 -14.43
C GLN A 108 11.83 5.60 -13.04
N TYR A 109 11.25 6.20 -12.00
CA TYR A 109 11.48 5.81 -10.60
C TYR A 109 10.19 5.36 -9.90
N VAL A 110 9.16 5.04 -10.69
CA VAL A 110 7.88 4.49 -10.25
C VAL A 110 7.71 3.13 -10.88
N PHE A 111 7.11 2.20 -10.12
CA PHE A 111 6.98 0.81 -10.49
C PHE A 111 5.52 0.37 -10.43
N VAL A 112 5.18 -0.60 -11.27
CA VAL A 112 3.82 -1.12 -11.40
C VAL A 112 3.85 -2.64 -11.27
N ALA A 113 2.89 -3.19 -10.54
CA ALA A 113 2.58 -4.62 -10.63
C ALA A 113 1.68 -4.85 -11.87
N PRO A 114 2.16 -5.50 -12.94
CA PRO A 114 1.41 -5.54 -14.21
C PRO A 114 0.05 -6.22 -14.13
N GLU A 115 -0.13 -7.14 -13.18
CA GLU A 115 -1.36 -7.91 -13.01
C GLU A 115 -2.47 -7.09 -12.32
N SER A 116 -2.13 -6.33 -11.28
CA SER A 116 -3.09 -5.56 -10.47
C SER A 116 -3.14 -4.08 -10.81
N LEU A 117 -2.18 -3.59 -11.60
CA LEU A 117 -1.97 -2.17 -11.89
C LEU A 117 -1.72 -1.33 -10.61
N ASN A 118 -1.31 -1.97 -9.52
CA ASN A 118 -0.89 -1.29 -8.31
C ASN A 118 0.42 -0.52 -8.57
N VAL A 119 0.48 0.71 -8.08
CA VAL A 119 1.60 1.61 -8.29
C VAL A 119 2.43 1.73 -7.02
N TYR A 120 3.75 1.66 -7.17
CA TYR A 120 4.72 1.65 -6.09
C TYR A 120 5.76 2.75 -6.32
N PHE A 121 6.03 3.49 -5.26
CA PHE A 121 6.90 4.67 -5.27
C PHE A 121 8.19 4.40 -4.50
N ILE A 122 9.27 4.93 -5.04
CA ILE A 122 10.49 5.19 -4.27
C ILE A 122 10.22 6.40 -3.38
N VAL A 123 10.50 6.26 -2.08
CA VAL A 123 10.36 7.31 -1.09
C VAL A 123 11.66 7.43 -0.30
N ALA A 124 12.30 8.60 -0.40
CA ALA A 124 13.48 8.93 0.38
C ALA A 124 13.16 10.10 1.31
N GLY A 125 13.01 9.81 2.60
CA GLY A 125 12.71 10.77 3.66
C GLY A 125 13.90 11.68 4.00
N VAL A 126 14.41 12.44 3.05
CA VAL A 126 15.62 13.27 3.20
C VAL A 126 15.32 14.71 2.84
N ASP A 127 15.87 15.66 3.60
CA ASP A 127 15.80 17.11 3.35
C ASP A 127 14.39 17.58 2.96
N LYS A 128 13.53 17.80 3.96
CA LYS A 128 12.13 18.19 3.70
C LYS A 128 12.03 19.50 2.93
N GLU A 129 11.87 19.40 1.63
CA GLU A 129 11.65 20.53 0.73
C GLU A 129 10.16 20.76 0.48
N ILE A 130 9.80 21.97 0.05
CA ILE A 130 8.45 22.29 -0.42
C ILE A 130 8.26 21.63 -1.78
N THR A 131 7.21 20.83 -1.93
CA THR A 131 6.86 20.24 -3.24
C THR A 131 6.05 21.23 -4.05
N ASP A 132 6.46 21.50 -5.28
CA ASP A 132 5.62 22.21 -6.23
C ASP A 132 4.54 21.26 -6.79
N LEU A 133 3.26 21.64 -6.66
CA LEU A 133 2.15 20.88 -7.20
C LEU A 133 2.19 20.81 -8.74
N ASN A 134 2.91 21.70 -9.41
CA ASN A 134 3.21 21.58 -10.83
C ASN A 134 4.08 20.35 -11.14
N GLU A 135 4.98 19.93 -10.24
CA GLU A 135 5.73 18.67 -10.43
C GLU A 135 4.78 17.47 -10.46
N VAL A 136 3.78 17.47 -9.59
CA VAL A 136 2.78 16.39 -9.54
C VAL A 136 1.92 16.41 -10.80
N ARG A 137 1.45 17.59 -11.22
CA ARG A 137 0.73 17.78 -12.48
C ARG A 137 1.53 17.27 -13.68
N ASN A 138 2.80 17.66 -13.77
CA ASN A 138 3.68 17.28 -14.89
C ASN A 138 3.95 15.78 -14.88
N PHE A 139 4.18 15.19 -13.71
CA PHE A 139 4.33 13.74 -13.59
C PHE A 139 3.10 12.99 -14.11
N VAL A 140 1.88 13.42 -13.75
CA VAL A 140 0.65 12.79 -14.26
C VAL A 140 0.52 12.97 -15.78
N LYS A 141 0.88 14.16 -16.31
CA LYS A 141 0.95 14.38 -17.76
C LYS A 141 1.93 13.44 -18.43
N ASP A 142 3.11 13.23 -17.84
CA ASP A 142 4.12 12.34 -18.40
C ASP A 142 3.58 10.91 -18.50
N VAL A 143 2.83 10.43 -17.50
CA VAL A 143 2.18 9.11 -17.57
C VAL A 143 1.20 9.02 -18.72
N ILE A 144 0.38 10.06 -18.92
CA ILE A 144 -0.62 10.10 -20.01
C ILE A 144 0.07 10.19 -21.37
N CYS A 145 1.02 11.11 -21.54
CA CYS A 145 1.64 11.38 -22.83
C CYS A 145 2.64 10.32 -23.29
N ASN A 146 3.22 9.54 -22.36
CA ASN A 146 4.17 8.48 -22.70
C ASN A 146 3.53 7.09 -22.86
N ALA A 147 2.21 6.97 -22.68
CA ALA A 147 1.49 5.71 -22.87
C ALA A 147 1.32 5.37 -24.36
N HIS A 148 1.59 4.12 -24.73
CA HIS A 148 1.23 3.58 -26.04
C HIS A 148 -0.22 3.10 -26.02
N TYR A 149 -1.14 3.97 -26.44
CA TYR A 149 -2.57 3.68 -26.44
C TYR A 149 -2.95 2.69 -27.55
N PHE A 150 -3.94 1.85 -27.27
CA PHE A 150 -4.56 0.98 -28.27
C PHE A 150 -5.10 1.80 -29.45
N GLU A 151 -4.60 1.52 -30.66
CA GLU A 151 -4.88 2.36 -31.85
C GLU A 151 -6.37 2.43 -32.24
N MET A 152 -7.14 1.39 -31.91
CA MET A 152 -8.57 1.32 -32.26
C MET A 152 -9.46 1.94 -31.18
N ASP A 153 -8.89 2.54 -30.13
CA ASP A 153 -9.64 3.24 -29.10
C ASP A 153 -10.22 4.55 -29.66
N ARG A 154 -11.54 4.63 -29.73
CA ARG A 154 -12.29 5.79 -30.27
C ARG A 154 -12.84 6.71 -29.18
N ASP A 155 -12.59 6.40 -27.92
CA ASP A 155 -13.09 7.18 -26.80
C ASP A 155 -12.23 8.44 -26.59
N ASN A 156 -12.84 9.52 -26.09
CA ASN A 156 -12.16 10.80 -25.88
C ASN A 156 -11.56 10.95 -24.48
N TYR A 157 -11.56 9.92 -23.64
CA TYR A 157 -11.03 9.98 -22.26
C TYR A 157 -9.59 10.50 -22.18
N VAL A 158 -8.68 10.13 -23.09
CA VAL A 158 -7.30 10.63 -23.09
C VAL A 158 -7.29 12.15 -23.25
N ALA A 159 -8.07 12.67 -24.22
CA ALA A 159 -8.22 14.11 -24.40
C ALA A 159 -8.79 14.76 -23.14
N ARG A 160 -9.82 14.17 -22.50
CA ARG A 160 -10.39 14.69 -21.25
C ARG A 160 -9.38 14.70 -20.10
N LEU A 161 -8.53 13.69 -19.98
CA LEU A 161 -7.45 13.62 -18.99
C LEU A 161 -6.42 14.74 -19.23
N ILE A 162 -5.96 14.93 -20.47
CA ILE A 162 -5.05 16.01 -20.85
C ILE A 162 -5.69 17.36 -20.54
N THR A 163 -6.94 17.59 -20.94
CA THR A 163 -7.69 18.81 -20.63
C THR A 163 -7.76 19.06 -19.13
N PHE A 164 -8.00 18.03 -18.31
CA PHE A 164 -8.01 18.17 -16.86
C PHE A 164 -6.64 18.67 -16.34
N THR A 165 -5.55 18.03 -16.77
CA THR A 165 -4.19 18.41 -16.33
C THR A 165 -3.75 19.80 -16.80
N ASN A 166 -4.40 20.35 -17.84
CA ASN A 166 -4.13 21.68 -18.40
C ASN A 166 -5.03 22.78 -17.81
N LYS A 167 -5.96 22.47 -16.90
CA LYS A 167 -6.77 23.49 -16.22
C LYS A 167 -5.89 24.52 -15.52
N LEU A 168 -6.24 25.79 -15.69
CA LEU A 168 -5.61 26.91 -14.99
C LEU A 168 -5.86 26.81 -13.48
N GLY A 169 -4.91 27.30 -12.69
CA GLY A 169 -4.97 27.26 -11.23
C GLY A 169 -4.15 26.12 -10.61
N THR A 170 -4.42 25.83 -9.34
CA THR A 170 -3.70 24.81 -8.57
C THR A 170 -4.19 23.41 -8.93
N PHE A 171 -3.25 22.49 -9.16
CA PHE A 171 -3.58 21.09 -9.41
C PHE A 171 -3.97 20.38 -8.10
N SER A 172 -5.09 19.66 -8.10
CA SER A 172 -5.55 18.82 -6.99
C SER A 172 -5.46 17.35 -7.38
N VAL A 173 -4.68 16.57 -6.61
CA VAL A 173 -4.59 15.12 -6.76
C VAL A 173 -5.95 14.46 -6.49
N GLY A 174 -6.66 14.92 -5.45
CA GLY A 174 -7.98 14.40 -5.08
C GLY A 174 -9.02 14.62 -6.18
N ASP A 175 -9.08 15.85 -6.73
CA ASP A 175 -10.04 16.19 -7.78
C ASP A 175 -9.78 15.37 -9.05
N MET A 176 -8.51 15.16 -9.41
CA MET A 176 -8.17 14.33 -10.56
C MET A 176 -8.51 12.85 -10.30
N LYS A 177 -8.25 12.35 -9.08
CA LYS A 177 -8.59 10.97 -8.71
C LYS A 177 -10.09 10.74 -8.83
N GLU A 178 -10.90 11.67 -8.32
CA GLU A 178 -12.35 11.59 -8.41
C GLU A 178 -12.82 11.67 -9.87
N PHE A 179 -12.23 12.55 -10.67
CA PHE A 179 -12.50 12.62 -12.10
C PHE A 179 -12.21 11.29 -12.82
N VAL A 180 -11.05 10.66 -12.55
CA VAL A 180 -10.70 9.34 -13.09
C VAL A 180 -11.66 8.25 -12.60
N ASN A 181 -12.06 8.31 -11.32
CA ASN A 181 -13.02 7.38 -10.74
C ASN A 181 -14.38 7.45 -11.45
N GLN A 182 -14.88 8.65 -11.75
CA GLN A 182 -16.12 8.82 -12.51
C GLN A 182 -16.01 8.21 -13.92
N LEU A 183 -14.86 8.36 -14.61
CA LEU A 183 -14.64 7.70 -15.90
C LEU A 183 -14.66 6.17 -15.82
N LEU A 184 -14.22 5.59 -14.70
CA LEU A 184 -14.28 4.16 -14.45
C LEU A 184 -15.70 3.69 -14.14
N ILE A 185 -16.46 4.47 -13.36
CA ILE A 185 -17.87 4.20 -13.07
C ILE A 185 -18.70 4.27 -14.35
N ASP A 186 -18.45 5.23 -15.24
CA ASP A 186 -19.09 5.33 -16.55
C ASP A 186 -18.86 4.07 -17.42
N MET A 187 -17.78 3.33 -17.18
CA MET A 187 -17.49 2.04 -17.82
C MET A 187 -18.11 0.84 -17.11
N GLY A 188 -18.80 1.03 -15.99
CA GLY A 188 -19.31 -0.04 -15.12
C GLY A 188 -18.22 -0.72 -14.28
N ILE A 189 -17.09 -0.03 -14.01
CA ILE A 189 -15.99 -0.57 -13.20
C ILE A 189 -16.01 0.06 -11.81
N HIS A 190 -16.20 -0.77 -10.78
CA HIS A 190 -16.13 -0.36 -9.37
C HIS A 190 -14.85 -0.90 -8.71
N ILE A 191 -13.87 0.00 -8.49
CA ILE A 191 -12.53 -0.38 -8.00
C ILE A 191 -12.57 -0.98 -6.58
N GLU A 192 -13.45 -0.48 -5.70
CA GLU A 192 -13.56 -0.98 -4.32
C GLU A 192 -14.02 -2.45 -4.26
N GLU A 193 -14.83 -2.89 -5.23
CA GLU A 193 -15.29 -4.28 -5.32
C GLU A 193 -14.26 -5.19 -5.99
N GLU A 194 -13.51 -4.68 -6.98
CA GLU A 194 -12.43 -5.45 -7.61
C GLU A 194 -11.29 -5.70 -6.62
N LYS A 195 -10.86 -4.70 -5.81
CA LYS A 195 -9.80 -4.89 -4.78
C LYS A 195 -10.13 -6.00 -3.77
N LYS A 196 -11.38 -6.06 -3.28
CA LYS A 196 -11.84 -7.13 -2.38
C LYS A 196 -11.81 -8.53 -3.04
N LYS A 197 -11.93 -8.63 -4.36
CA LYS A 197 -11.85 -9.90 -5.10
C LYS A 197 -10.40 -10.32 -5.33
N THR A 198 -9.49 -9.39 -5.61
CA THR A 198 -8.05 -9.66 -5.78
C THR A 198 -7.38 -10.02 -4.46
N GLU A 199 -7.67 -9.28 -3.37
CA GLU A 199 -7.13 -9.57 -2.02
C GLU A 199 -7.51 -10.98 -1.55
N LYS A 200 -8.77 -11.40 -1.76
CA LYS A 200 -9.21 -12.78 -1.48
C LYS A 200 -8.51 -13.85 -2.32
N LYS A 201 -8.00 -13.49 -3.51
CA LYS A 201 -7.28 -14.41 -4.40
C LYS A 201 -5.82 -14.53 -3.97
N GLU A 202 -5.19 -13.42 -3.57
CA GLU A 202 -3.82 -13.40 -3.02
C GLU A 202 -3.72 -14.12 -1.67
N GLU A 203 -4.66 -13.93 -0.74
CA GLU A 203 -4.72 -14.66 0.54
C GLU A 203 -4.85 -16.18 0.34
N LYS A 204 -5.72 -16.62 -0.58
CA LYS A 204 -5.87 -18.04 -0.90
C LYS A 204 -4.59 -18.64 -1.48
N THR A 205 -3.89 -17.90 -2.33
CA THR A 205 -2.65 -18.39 -2.99
C THR A 205 -1.46 -18.42 -2.03
N ALA A 206 -1.43 -17.52 -1.03
CA ALA A 206 -0.43 -17.54 0.04
C ALA A 206 -0.66 -18.71 1.01
N ASN A 207 -1.91 -18.99 1.40
CA ASN A 207 -2.24 -20.04 2.37
C ASN A 207 -2.00 -21.47 1.81
N ASP A 208 -2.14 -21.64 0.49
CA ASP A 208 -1.92 -22.93 -0.19
C ASP A 208 -0.42 -23.25 -0.40
N LYS A 209 0.46 -22.24 -0.33
CA LYS A 209 1.92 -22.43 -0.32
C LYS A 209 2.46 -22.80 1.06
N VAL A 210 1.79 -22.41 2.15
CA VAL A 210 2.20 -22.72 3.54
C VAL A 210 1.74 -24.12 3.99
N SER A 211 0.76 -24.74 3.30
CA SER A 211 0.22 -26.06 3.68
C SER A 211 1.04 -27.28 3.21
N ARG A 212 2.12 -27.11 2.44
CA ARG A 212 2.92 -28.25 1.89
C ARG A 212 4.15 -28.64 2.70
N ILE A 213 4.34 -28.11 3.91
CA ILE A 213 5.37 -28.56 4.86
C ILE A 213 4.67 -29.23 6.05
N GLY A 214 4.04 -30.37 5.76
CA GLY A 214 3.34 -31.22 6.72
C GLY A 214 4.23 -32.37 7.19
N VAL A 215 5.01 -32.09 8.23
CA VAL A 215 5.68 -32.96 9.20
C VAL A 215 5.35 -34.47 9.12
N MET A 216 6.28 -35.29 8.63
CA MET A 216 6.30 -36.74 8.89
C MET A 216 6.71 -36.97 10.35
N GLN A 217 5.76 -37.26 11.23
CA GLN A 217 6.03 -37.71 12.60
C GLN A 217 6.23 -39.23 12.63
N ASN A 218 7.47 -39.63 12.91
CA ASN A 218 7.88 -41.00 13.21
C ASN A 218 7.29 -41.43 14.56
N ASN A 219 6.41 -42.43 14.59
CA ASN A 219 5.89 -42.98 15.85
C ASN A 219 6.57 -44.32 16.15
N ALA A 220 7.71 -44.26 16.84
CA ALA A 220 8.34 -45.42 17.45
C ALA A 220 8.16 -45.34 18.97
N LYS A 221 7.23 -46.12 19.52
CA LYS A 221 7.34 -46.64 20.89
C LYS A 221 6.42 -47.84 21.12
N MET A 222 7.07 -48.98 21.33
CA MET A 222 6.54 -50.21 21.90
C MET A 222 6.01 -49.96 23.32
N VAL A 223 4.87 -50.55 23.70
CA VAL A 223 4.63 -51.17 25.02
C VAL A 223 3.58 -52.30 24.85
N GLN A 224 3.86 -53.44 25.47
CA GLN A 224 3.05 -54.68 25.54
C GLN A 224 1.83 -54.58 26.49
N PRO A 225 0.88 -55.54 26.43
CA PRO A 225 -0.41 -55.45 27.11
C PRO A 225 -0.41 -56.11 28.51
N GLY A 226 -1.20 -55.55 29.44
CA GLY A 226 -1.35 -56.11 30.79
C GLY A 226 -2.62 -55.67 31.52
N ALA A 227 -3.57 -56.59 31.58
CA ALA A 227 -4.48 -56.90 32.69
C ALA A 227 -5.50 -55.86 33.24
N SER A 228 -6.77 -56.24 33.04
CA SER A 228 -7.87 -56.35 34.03
C SER A 228 -8.56 -55.11 34.64
N ALA A 229 -9.80 -54.94 34.16
CA ALA A 229 -11.07 -55.02 34.92
C ALA A 229 -11.60 -53.80 35.71
N ARG A 230 -12.92 -53.61 35.51
CA ARG A 230 -13.91 -52.91 36.37
C ARG A 230 -13.80 -51.37 36.32
N GLY A 231 -14.83 -50.57 36.12
CA GLY A 231 -16.27 -50.74 35.94
C GLY A 231 -16.89 -49.33 36.03
N SER A 232 -18.10 -49.16 35.51
CA SER A 232 -19.09 -48.16 35.95
C SER A 232 -18.83 -46.66 35.68
N VAL A 233 -19.70 -46.09 34.83
CA VAL A 233 -20.13 -44.67 34.75
C VAL A 233 -20.77 -44.22 36.10
N PRO A 234 -21.20 -42.96 36.38
CA PRO A 234 -20.88 -41.55 35.97
C PRO A 234 -20.36 -40.70 37.20
N PRO A 235 -20.20 -39.33 37.26
CA PRO A 235 -21.12 -38.27 36.75
C PRO A 235 -20.51 -36.93 36.26
N MET A 236 -21.38 -36.12 35.66
CA MET A 236 -21.13 -34.70 35.33
C MET A 236 -20.91 -33.87 36.60
N PRO A 237 -19.90 -32.98 36.65
CA PRO A 237 -19.77 -31.99 37.70
C PRO A 237 -20.43 -30.65 37.29
N ASN A 238 -21.50 -30.37 38.01
CA ASN A 238 -21.96 -29.10 38.54
C ASN A 238 -21.23 -27.81 38.08
N ARG A 239 -22.00 -26.93 37.43
CA ARG A 239 -21.65 -25.51 37.17
C ARG A 239 -21.48 -24.78 38.50
N GLN A 240 -20.23 -24.54 38.90
CA GLN A 240 -19.91 -23.56 39.94
C GLN A 240 -19.58 -22.23 39.26
N VAL A 241 -20.32 -21.19 39.63
CA VAL A 241 -20.07 -19.79 39.28
C VAL A 241 -19.07 -19.23 40.29
N PRO A 242 -17.89 -18.73 39.86
CA PRO A 242 -16.98 -18.01 40.75
C PRO A 242 -17.45 -16.56 40.98
N PRO A 243 -17.15 -15.97 42.14
CA PRO A 243 -17.64 -14.63 42.54
C PRO A 243 -16.93 -13.49 41.79
N MET A 244 -17.67 -12.44 41.44
CA MET A 244 -17.14 -11.21 40.86
C MET A 244 -16.48 -10.31 41.93
N PRO A 245 -15.27 -9.79 41.67
CA PRO A 245 -14.73 -8.64 42.36
C PRO A 245 -14.87 -7.37 41.50
N ASN A 246 -15.46 -6.34 42.10
CA ASN A 246 -15.19 -4.91 41.88
C ASN A 246 -15.58 -4.25 40.53
N GLY A 247 -16.75 -3.61 40.53
CA GLY A 247 -16.85 -2.17 40.25
C GLY A 247 -16.52 -1.65 38.85
N GLN A 248 -17.35 -1.94 37.84
CA GLN A 248 -17.53 -1.08 36.66
C GLN A 248 -19.02 -1.05 36.24
N PRO A 249 -19.67 0.12 36.16
CA PRO A 249 -21.03 0.22 35.63
C PRO A 249 -21.07 0.04 34.11
N MET A 250 -22.03 -0.75 33.64
CA MET A 250 -22.32 -0.99 32.22
C MET A 250 -22.86 0.27 31.52
N PRO A 251 -22.51 0.53 30.24
CA PRO A 251 -23.02 1.67 29.48
C PRO A 251 -24.46 1.40 29.03
N GLY A 252 -25.40 2.26 29.45
CA GLY A 252 -26.80 2.14 29.01
C GLY A 252 -27.87 2.76 29.92
N ARG A 253 -27.52 3.51 30.97
CA ARG A 253 -28.49 4.27 31.76
C ARG A 253 -28.23 5.78 31.69
N PRO A 254 -29.28 6.62 31.52
CA PRO A 254 -29.12 8.07 31.50
C PRO A 254 -28.61 8.58 32.85
N MET A 255 -27.62 9.48 32.85
CA MET A 255 -27.18 10.16 34.07
C MET A 255 -28.22 11.20 34.54
N PRO A 256 -28.44 11.36 35.86
CA PRO A 256 -29.24 12.46 36.38
C PRO A 256 -28.48 13.80 36.27
N MET A 257 -29.16 14.84 35.79
CA MET A 257 -28.64 16.21 35.79
C MET A 257 -28.44 16.72 37.22
N GLN A 258 -27.28 17.29 37.49
CA GLN A 258 -26.97 18.02 38.72
C GLN A 258 -27.47 19.46 38.55
N MET A 259 -28.55 19.84 39.24
CA MET A 259 -29.01 21.23 39.34
C MET A 259 -28.19 21.93 40.42
N GLY A 260 -27.46 22.99 40.05
CA GLY A 260 -26.84 23.92 40.98
C GLY A 260 -27.87 24.84 41.63
N PRO A 261 -27.55 25.47 42.77
CA PRO A 261 -28.52 26.05 43.68
C PRO A 261 -29.05 27.43 43.23
N ASP A 262 -30.37 27.58 43.16
CA ASP A 262 -31.02 28.89 43.08
C ASP A 262 -30.96 29.60 44.44
N GLY A 263 -30.50 30.84 44.42
CA GLY A 263 -30.40 31.71 45.60
C GLY A 263 -31.69 32.48 45.86
N LYS A 264 -32.17 32.38 47.11
CA LYS A 264 -33.25 33.13 47.78
C LYS A 264 -34.67 32.97 47.28
#